data_AF-A0A3D1GZH3-F1
#
_entry.id   AF-A0A3D1GZH3-F1
#
_cell.length_a   1.000
_cell.length_b   1.000
_cell.length_c   1.000
_cell.angle_alpha   90.00
_cell.angle_beta   90.00
_cell.angle_gamma   90.00
#
_symmetry.space_group_name_H-M   'P 1'
#
loop_
_entity.id
_entity.type
_entity.pdbx_description
1 polymer ?
#
loop_
_entity_poly.entity_id
_entity_poly.type
_entity_poly.pdbx_seq_one_letter_code
_entity_poly.pdbx_strand_id
1 'polypeptide(L)'
;MMLAALALFASCSDSKTSPEAIEGYEFTGDGIFENLPYAFARFDYDYQKLSDKLASKGIRIMQDEEGKKYGYEFINENKPIIEKLAKKLDGKEIPFERHVGGKKEKIKGFKLKLKNEKVIGTWCYLFDIVRPEDYTLGKSERRSTNRILAVDKDGKALNLQGVSWLRYGVKIGKYSFRLDISSHMKEMLSTKLYYDQVAKLVEVDDEALEVFAKEKQEADGKKMEEAAKNNDLSKADFTEKGCGPITLGKKVKSLPDNYENLYTSYKWKVDQGVNAKVYTFYNGSEEVATLYANIKNGEIFRIFVKSDKITIKFDGGKTLKPGMKLRDAVKAFGEECQASSTPEEGSPMIHFGIYGRYPVYDETMTSVGNERLNEIIDSFDMLPMQPDFVSSNEVMESITLSLYDMS
;
A
#
# COMPACT_ATOMS: atom_id res chain seq x y z
N MET A 1 -45.02 -2.93 -23.35
CA MET A 1 -43.82 -2.24 -23.88
C MET A 1 -42.60 -2.98 -23.35
N MET A 2 -42.24 -4.11 -23.96
CA MET A 2 -41.41 -4.23 -25.16
C MET A 2 -39.92 -4.08 -24.82
N LEU A 3 -39.32 -5.17 -24.33
CA LEU A 3 -38.22 -5.94 -24.96
C LEU A 3 -37.05 -5.21 -25.69
N ALA A 4 -36.83 -3.91 -25.47
CA ALA A 4 -35.84 -3.13 -26.22
C ALA A 4 -34.67 -2.56 -25.39
N ALA A 5 -34.51 -2.93 -24.12
CA ALA A 5 -33.41 -2.43 -23.27
C ALA A 5 -32.31 -3.46 -22.93
N LEU A 6 -32.38 -4.67 -23.51
CA LEU A 6 -31.36 -5.72 -23.37
C LEU A 6 -30.48 -5.88 -24.63
N ALA A 7 -30.76 -5.12 -25.69
CA ALA A 7 -29.97 -5.10 -26.92
C ALA A 7 -28.86 -4.02 -26.90
N LEU A 8 -28.08 -3.96 -25.82
CA LEU A 8 -26.90 -3.08 -25.74
C LEU A 8 -25.60 -3.81 -25.32
N PHE A 9 -25.53 -5.12 -25.58
CA PHE A 9 -24.27 -5.89 -25.57
C PHE A 9 -24.13 -6.84 -26.76
N ALA A 10 -24.87 -6.59 -27.84
CA ALA A 10 -24.74 -7.32 -29.10
C ALA A 10 -24.15 -6.41 -30.19
N SER A 11 -22.87 -6.06 -30.04
CA SER A 11 -22.01 -5.73 -31.18
C SER A 11 -20.53 -5.90 -30.82
N CYS A 12 -19.80 -6.56 -31.71
CA CYS A 12 -18.35 -6.77 -31.74
C CYS A 12 -17.81 -7.81 -30.73
N SER A 13 -17.68 -9.04 -31.22
CA SER A 13 -16.97 -10.18 -30.62
C SER A 13 -15.50 -9.90 -30.24
N ASP A 14 -14.98 -8.71 -30.55
CA ASP A 14 -13.60 -8.33 -30.29
C ASP A 14 -13.42 -7.64 -28.93
N SER A 15 -14.39 -6.87 -28.42
CA SER A 15 -14.19 -6.05 -27.20
C SER A 15 -14.06 -6.86 -25.90
N LYS A 16 -14.71 -8.03 -25.82
CA LYS A 16 -14.65 -8.92 -24.64
C LYS A 16 -13.36 -9.74 -24.55
N THR A 17 -12.54 -9.74 -25.60
CA THR A 17 -11.30 -10.52 -25.67
C THR A 17 -10.07 -9.71 -26.05
N SER A 18 -10.24 -8.44 -26.46
CA SER A 18 -9.17 -7.51 -26.78
C SER A 18 -8.86 -6.63 -25.56
N PRO A 19 -7.61 -6.60 -25.08
CA PRO A 19 -7.21 -5.79 -23.94
C PRO A 19 -7.47 -4.29 -24.14
N GLU A 20 -8.09 -3.67 -23.15
CA GLU A 20 -8.39 -2.23 -23.09
C GLU A 20 -8.31 -1.75 -21.63
N ALA A 21 -8.38 -0.43 -21.41
CA ALA A 21 -8.42 0.15 -20.08
C ALA A 21 -9.74 -0.14 -19.35
N ILE A 22 -9.69 -0.63 -18.11
CA ILE A 22 -10.85 -0.78 -17.22
C ILE A 22 -10.58 0.05 -15.96
N GLU A 23 -11.37 1.10 -15.71
CA GLU A 23 -11.22 1.99 -14.54
C GLU A 23 -9.78 2.51 -14.37
N GLY A 24 -9.13 2.89 -15.47
CA GLY A 24 -7.74 3.39 -15.48
C GLY A 24 -6.65 2.31 -15.42
N TYR A 25 -7.01 1.02 -15.36
CA TYR A 25 -6.06 -0.10 -15.47
C TYR A 25 -5.94 -0.54 -16.93
N GLU A 26 -4.79 -0.28 -17.56
CA GLU A 26 -4.49 -0.67 -18.94
C GLU A 26 -3.95 -2.10 -19.04
N PHE A 27 -4.72 -2.99 -19.66
CA PHE A 27 -4.30 -4.36 -19.96
C PHE A 27 -3.65 -4.43 -21.34
N THR A 28 -2.61 -5.24 -21.48
CA THR A 28 -1.83 -5.40 -22.71
C THR A 28 -2.05 -6.74 -23.39
N GLY A 29 -2.31 -7.81 -22.62
CA GLY A 29 -2.38 -9.18 -23.12
C GLY A 29 -1.02 -9.75 -23.56
N ASP A 30 0.09 -9.06 -23.30
CA ASP A 30 1.43 -9.46 -23.75
C ASP A 30 2.11 -10.47 -22.80
N GLY A 31 1.57 -10.66 -21.59
CA GLY A 31 2.10 -11.58 -20.60
C GLY A 31 1.95 -13.06 -20.98
N ILE A 32 2.55 -13.94 -20.18
CA ILE A 32 2.52 -15.40 -20.38
C ILE A 32 1.08 -15.96 -20.39
N PHE A 33 0.16 -15.28 -19.69
CA PHE A 33 -1.26 -15.63 -19.60
C PHE A 33 -2.13 -14.98 -20.69
N GLU A 34 -1.52 -14.25 -21.63
CA GLU A 34 -2.21 -13.55 -22.72
C GLU A 34 -3.41 -12.72 -22.22
N ASN A 35 -4.52 -12.74 -22.95
CA ASN A 35 -5.72 -11.96 -22.64
C ASN A 35 -6.57 -12.57 -21.51
N LEU A 36 -6.15 -13.67 -20.88
CA LEU A 36 -6.94 -14.31 -19.82
C LEU A 36 -7.14 -13.39 -18.60
N PRO A 37 -6.14 -12.65 -18.08
CA PRO A 37 -6.32 -11.72 -16.97
C PRO A 37 -7.30 -10.59 -17.30
N TYR A 38 -7.23 -10.03 -18.51
CA TYR A 38 -8.18 -9.03 -19.00
C TYR A 38 -9.61 -9.58 -19.03
N ALA A 39 -9.81 -10.78 -19.59
CA ALA A 39 -11.14 -11.38 -19.67
C ALA A 39 -11.76 -11.60 -18.28
N PHE A 40 -10.95 -11.97 -17.28
CA PHE A 40 -11.40 -12.05 -15.89
C PHE A 40 -11.70 -10.68 -15.28
N ALA A 41 -10.84 -9.67 -15.49
CA ALA A 41 -11.06 -8.32 -15.02
C ALA A 41 -12.38 -7.75 -15.58
N ARG A 42 -12.63 -7.98 -16.87
CA ARG A 42 -13.84 -7.55 -17.55
C ARG A 42 -15.09 -8.26 -17.04
N PHE A 43 -15.01 -9.58 -16.87
CA PHE A 43 -16.11 -10.37 -16.32
C PHE A 43 -16.55 -9.82 -14.95
N ASP A 44 -15.60 -9.62 -14.04
CA ASP A 44 -15.91 -9.17 -12.69
C ASP A 44 -16.46 -7.73 -12.68
N TYR A 45 -15.89 -6.85 -13.50
CA TYR A 45 -16.36 -5.48 -13.66
C TYR A 45 -17.81 -5.40 -14.16
N ASP A 46 -18.11 -6.13 -15.24
CA ASP A 46 -19.45 -6.15 -15.83
C ASP A 46 -20.45 -6.86 -14.88
N TYR A 47 -20.01 -7.88 -14.13
CA TYR A 47 -20.83 -8.56 -13.13
C TYR A 47 -21.20 -7.62 -11.97
N GLN A 48 -20.25 -6.82 -11.48
CA GLN A 48 -20.51 -5.83 -10.43
C GLN A 48 -21.49 -4.76 -10.92
N LYS A 49 -21.31 -4.23 -12.13
CA LYS A 49 -22.26 -3.28 -12.73
C LYS A 49 -23.67 -3.83 -12.83
N LEU A 50 -23.81 -5.10 -13.22
CA LEU A 50 -25.11 -5.77 -13.24
C LEU A 50 -25.69 -5.88 -11.84
N SER A 51 -24.89 -6.29 -10.86
CA SER A 51 -25.29 -6.39 -9.44
C SER A 51 -25.81 -5.05 -8.91
N ASP A 52 -25.07 -3.96 -9.12
CA ASP A 52 -25.45 -2.62 -8.64
C ASP A 52 -26.74 -2.13 -9.30
N LYS A 53 -26.89 -2.37 -10.61
CA LYS A 53 -28.11 -2.04 -11.35
C LYS A 53 -29.33 -2.81 -10.83
N LEU A 54 -29.20 -4.09 -10.52
CA LEU A 54 -30.30 -4.89 -9.96
C LEU A 54 -30.62 -4.48 -8.52
N ALA A 55 -29.61 -4.21 -7.71
CA ALA A 55 -29.78 -3.75 -6.33
C ALA A 55 -30.57 -2.43 -6.27
N SER A 56 -30.36 -1.51 -7.21
CA SER A 56 -31.15 -0.28 -7.33
C SER A 56 -32.66 -0.50 -7.56
N LYS A 57 -33.04 -1.71 -8.00
CA LYS A 57 -34.43 -2.15 -8.21
C LYS A 57 -34.95 -3.06 -7.10
N GLY A 58 -34.17 -3.25 -6.03
CA GLY A 58 -34.49 -4.16 -4.94
C GLY A 58 -34.24 -5.63 -5.24
N ILE A 59 -33.60 -5.96 -6.37
CA ILE A 59 -33.29 -7.34 -6.78
C ILE A 59 -31.84 -7.65 -6.38
N ARG A 60 -31.62 -8.72 -5.64
CA ARG A 60 -30.29 -9.14 -5.19
C ARG A 60 -29.81 -10.34 -6.00
N ILE A 61 -28.76 -10.11 -6.79
CA ILE A 61 -28.16 -11.14 -7.64
C ILE A 61 -27.78 -12.38 -6.81
N MET A 62 -28.07 -13.56 -7.36
CA MET A 62 -27.84 -14.88 -6.70
C MET A 62 -28.58 -15.13 -5.37
N GLN A 63 -29.43 -14.21 -4.88
CA GLN A 63 -30.18 -14.40 -3.63
C GLN A 63 -31.65 -14.77 -3.91
N ASP A 64 -32.41 -13.86 -4.53
CA ASP A 64 -33.81 -14.11 -4.93
C ASP A 64 -33.92 -14.81 -6.31
N GLU A 65 -35.09 -15.37 -6.63
CA GLU A 65 -35.29 -16.15 -7.86
C GLU A 65 -35.03 -15.34 -9.14
N GLU A 66 -35.47 -14.09 -9.15
CA GLU A 66 -35.27 -13.18 -10.28
C GLU A 66 -33.79 -12.81 -10.42
N GLY A 67 -33.12 -12.47 -9.32
CA GLY A 67 -31.68 -12.20 -9.27
C GLY A 67 -30.82 -13.41 -9.67
N LYS A 68 -31.23 -14.63 -9.32
CA LYS A 68 -30.56 -15.87 -9.77
C LYS A 68 -30.65 -16.04 -11.28
N LYS A 69 -31.80 -15.74 -11.88
CA LYS A 69 -31.98 -15.82 -13.34
C LYS A 69 -30.99 -14.93 -14.08
N TYR A 70 -30.93 -13.64 -13.73
CA TYR A 70 -29.98 -12.69 -14.33
C TYR A 70 -28.52 -13.10 -14.09
N GLY A 71 -28.20 -13.58 -12.88
CA GLY A 71 -26.86 -14.06 -12.55
C GLY A 71 -26.43 -15.26 -13.41
N TYR A 72 -27.29 -16.27 -13.56
CA TYR A 72 -26.98 -17.44 -14.39
C TYR A 72 -26.93 -17.12 -15.89
N GLU A 73 -27.81 -16.25 -16.40
CA GLU A 73 -27.75 -15.78 -17.79
C GLU A 73 -26.41 -15.12 -18.08
N PHE A 74 -25.98 -14.17 -17.25
CA PHE A 74 -24.67 -13.52 -17.38
C PHE A 74 -23.51 -14.52 -17.35
N ILE A 75 -23.54 -15.47 -16.41
CA ILE A 75 -22.48 -16.49 -16.29
C ILE A 75 -22.44 -17.37 -17.53
N ASN A 76 -23.59 -17.85 -18.01
CA ASN A 76 -23.66 -18.73 -19.17
C ASN A 76 -23.18 -18.06 -20.46
N GLU A 77 -23.41 -16.75 -20.60
CA GLU A 77 -22.93 -15.98 -21.74
C GLU A 77 -21.41 -15.76 -21.72
N ASN A 78 -20.82 -15.46 -20.56
CA ASN A 78 -19.42 -15.01 -20.49
C ASN A 78 -18.42 -16.13 -20.14
N LYS A 79 -18.85 -17.17 -19.41
CA LYS A 79 -17.98 -18.30 -19.03
C LYS A 79 -17.30 -19.01 -20.22
N PRO A 80 -17.98 -19.28 -21.36
CA PRO A 80 -17.34 -19.94 -22.50
C PRO A 80 -16.15 -19.17 -23.07
N ILE A 81 -16.15 -17.84 -22.96
CA ILE A 81 -15.06 -16.97 -23.42
C ILE A 81 -13.80 -17.23 -22.59
N ILE A 82 -13.94 -17.19 -21.25
CA ILE A 82 -12.84 -17.44 -20.32
C ILE A 82 -12.34 -18.89 -20.45
N GLU A 83 -13.25 -19.85 -20.62
CA GLU A 83 -12.90 -21.26 -20.82
C GLU A 83 -12.06 -21.48 -22.10
N LYS A 84 -12.43 -20.81 -23.19
CA LYS A 84 -11.69 -20.85 -24.45
C LYS A 84 -10.27 -20.30 -24.29
N LEU A 85 -10.11 -19.17 -23.59
CA LEU A 85 -8.80 -18.58 -23.31
C LEU A 85 -7.95 -19.48 -22.40
N ALA A 86 -8.54 -20.04 -21.35
CA ALA A 86 -7.82 -20.94 -20.45
C ALA A 86 -7.34 -22.21 -21.15
N LYS A 87 -8.18 -22.81 -22.00
CA LYS A 87 -7.81 -23.99 -22.82
C LYS A 87 -6.71 -23.68 -23.82
N LYS A 88 -6.67 -22.47 -24.39
CA LYS A 88 -5.59 -22.03 -25.31
C LYS A 88 -4.22 -22.02 -24.62
N LEU A 89 -4.18 -21.74 -23.32
CA LEU A 89 -2.94 -21.72 -22.54
C LEU A 89 -2.45 -23.13 -22.13
N ASP A 90 -3.31 -24.16 -22.16
CA ASP A 90 -2.89 -25.52 -21.79
C ASP A 90 -1.82 -26.05 -22.76
N GLY A 91 -0.68 -26.46 -22.21
CA GLY A 91 0.50 -26.90 -22.96
C GLY A 91 1.39 -25.78 -23.50
N LYS A 92 1.03 -24.50 -23.33
CA LYS A 92 1.83 -23.36 -23.79
C LYS A 92 3.17 -23.32 -23.06
N GLU A 93 4.25 -23.16 -23.82
CA GLU A 93 5.59 -22.98 -23.25
C GLU A 93 5.72 -21.59 -22.62
N ILE A 94 6.34 -21.53 -21.44
CA ILE A 94 6.60 -20.29 -20.71
C ILE A 94 8.08 -19.96 -20.74
N PRO A 95 8.44 -18.66 -20.90
CA PRO A 95 9.81 -18.23 -20.71
C PRO A 95 10.26 -18.47 -19.27
N PHE A 96 11.34 -19.24 -19.12
CA PHE A 96 11.95 -19.54 -17.83
C PHE A 96 13.45 -19.25 -17.84
N GLU A 97 13.94 -18.61 -16.79
CA GLU A 97 15.36 -18.36 -16.58
C GLU A 97 15.80 -18.90 -15.21
N ARG A 98 17.08 -19.22 -15.10
CA ARG A 98 17.73 -19.65 -13.87
C ARG A 98 18.93 -18.76 -13.59
N HIS A 99 18.91 -18.09 -12.44
CA HIS A 99 19.91 -17.13 -11.96
C HIS A 99 20.47 -17.69 -10.65
N VAL A 100 21.44 -18.60 -10.76
CA VAL A 100 22.00 -19.33 -9.61
C VAL A 100 23.52 -19.43 -9.73
N GLY A 101 24.25 -19.21 -8.63
CA GLY A 101 25.71 -19.25 -8.57
C GLY A 101 26.38 -18.22 -9.49
N GLY A 102 25.78 -17.02 -9.58
CA GLY A 102 26.24 -15.95 -10.47
C GLY A 102 26.03 -16.19 -11.98
N LYS A 103 25.38 -17.29 -12.37
CA LYS A 103 25.11 -17.62 -13.78
C LYS A 103 23.65 -17.38 -14.12
N LYS A 104 23.41 -16.84 -15.33
CA LYS A 104 22.07 -16.63 -15.92
C LYS A 104 21.89 -17.56 -17.11
N GLU A 105 20.90 -18.44 -17.05
CA GLU A 105 20.63 -19.45 -18.08
C GLU A 105 19.15 -19.43 -18.47
N LYS A 106 18.86 -19.52 -19.78
CA LYS A 106 17.49 -19.70 -20.28
C LYS A 106 17.19 -21.19 -20.36
N ILE A 107 16.10 -21.62 -19.72
CA ILE A 107 15.67 -23.02 -19.71
C ILE A 107 14.41 -23.14 -20.56
N LYS A 108 14.44 -24.04 -21.55
CA LYS A 108 13.31 -24.33 -22.43
C LYS A 108 12.47 -25.48 -21.88
N GLY A 109 11.25 -25.61 -22.37
CA GLY A 109 10.38 -26.77 -22.13
C GLY A 109 9.48 -26.68 -20.91
N PHE A 110 9.52 -25.58 -20.16
CA PHE A 110 8.52 -25.31 -19.13
C PHE A 110 7.17 -25.00 -19.76
N LYS A 111 6.10 -25.64 -19.30
CA LYS A 111 4.76 -25.51 -19.90
C LYS A 111 3.69 -25.25 -18.85
N LEU A 112 2.66 -24.50 -19.23
CA LEU A 112 1.42 -24.41 -18.47
C LEU A 112 0.63 -25.71 -18.63
N LYS A 113 0.03 -26.18 -17.53
CA LYS A 113 -0.93 -27.29 -17.55
C LYS A 113 -2.20 -26.89 -16.84
N LEU A 114 -3.30 -26.81 -17.58
CA LEU A 114 -4.61 -26.51 -17.00
C LEU A 114 -5.06 -27.67 -16.10
N LYS A 115 -5.42 -27.37 -14.85
CA LYS A 115 -6.08 -28.35 -13.97
C LYS A 115 -7.55 -28.46 -14.33
N ASN A 116 -8.02 -29.70 -14.41
CA ASN A 116 -9.44 -30.02 -14.61
C ASN A 116 -10.29 -29.82 -13.33
N GLU A 117 -9.75 -29.18 -12.29
CA GLU A 117 -10.49 -28.94 -11.05
C GLU A 117 -11.44 -27.75 -11.23
N LYS A 118 -12.74 -28.05 -11.37
CA LYS A 118 -13.78 -27.07 -11.04
C LYS A 118 -13.76 -26.90 -9.53
N VAL A 119 -13.18 -25.81 -9.03
CA VAL A 119 -13.29 -25.49 -7.60
C VAL A 119 -14.76 -25.16 -7.33
N ILE A 120 -15.42 -26.03 -6.57
CA ILE A 120 -16.83 -25.90 -6.22
C ILE A 120 -17.04 -24.53 -5.53
N GLY A 121 -17.89 -23.68 -6.11
CA GLY A 121 -18.28 -22.39 -5.55
C GLY A 121 -17.49 -21.15 -6.02
N THR A 122 -16.38 -21.31 -6.76
CA THR A 122 -15.57 -20.17 -7.25
C THR A 122 -15.11 -20.41 -8.69
N TRP A 123 -15.50 -19.53 -9.62
CA TRP A 123 -15.20 -19.60 -11.07
C TRP A 123 -13.72 -19.31 -11.42
N CYS A 124 -12.79 -20.12 -10.94
CA CYS A 124 -11.35 -19.95 -11.18
C CYS A 124 -10.77 -21.02 -12.12
N TYR A 125 -9.71 -20.66 -12.87
CA TYR A 125 -8.88 -21.59 -13.62
C TYR A 125 -7.50 -21.68 -12.97
N LEU A 126 -7.00 -22.89 -12.76
CA LEU A 126 -5.70 -23.14 -12.13
C LEU A 126 -4.73 -23.74 -13.14
N PHE A 127 -3.51 -23.23 -13.19
CA PHE A 127 -2.44 -23.77 -14.01
C PHE A 127 -1.32 -24.32 -13.13
N ASP A 128 -0.89 -25.55 -13.40
CA ASP A 128 0.41 -26.04 -12.97
C ASP A 128 1.48 -25.59 -13.96
N ILE A 129 2.72 -25.50 -13.48
CA ILE A 129 3.89 -25.34 -14.32
C ILE A 129 4.63 -26.67 -14.37
N VAL A 130 4.58 -27.28 -15.55
CA VAL A 130 5.23 -28.55 -15.85
C VAL A 130 6.65 -28.24 -16.29
N ARG A 131 7.60 -28.83 -15.58
CA ARG A 131 9.03 -28.73 -15.90
C ARG A 131 9.45 -29.74 -16.98
N PRO A 132 10.55 -29.49 -17.70
CA PRO A 132 11.19 -30.50 -18.53
C PRO A 132 11.62 -31.72 -17.72
N GLU A 133 11.65 -32.91 -18.33
CA GLU A 133 12.02 -34.16 -17.64
C GLU A 133 13.48 -34.18 -17.16
N ASP A 134 14.38 -33.60 -17.96
CA ASP A 134 15.80 -33.41 -17.67
C ASP A 134 16.06 -32.25 -16.71
N TYR A 135 15.03 -31.43 -16.42
CA TYR A 135 15.13 -30.35 -15.46
C TYR A 135 15.16 -30.89 -14.04
N THR A 136 16.38 -31.05 -13.54
CA THR A 136 16.63 -31.18 -12.11
C THR A 136 16.74 -29.80 -11.50
N LEU A 137 15.83 -29.50 -10.57
CA LEU A 137 15.99 -28.38 -9.65
C LEU A 137 17.42 -28.42 -9.09
N GLY A 138 18.10 -27.28 -9.10
CA GLY A 138 19.49 -27.18 -8.68
C GLY A 138 19.72 -27.87 -7.35
N LYS A 139 20.63 -28.84 -7.31
CA LYS A 139 21.18 -29.34 -6.05
C LYS A 139 22.18 -28.30 -5.52
N SER A 140 21.72 -27.13 -5.08
CA SER A 140 22.57 -26.35 -4.17
C SER A 140 22.69 -27.14 -2.87
N GLU A 141 23.85 -27.11 -2.20
CA GLU A 141 24.02 -27.73 -0.88
C GLU A 141 23.03 -27.14 0.16
N ARG A 142 22.41 -26.00 -0.16
CA ARG A 142 21.36 -25.31 0.59
C ARG A 142 20.01 -25.35 -0.14
N ARG A 143 19.46 -26.55 -0.37
CA ARG A 143 18.14 -26.74 -1.04
C ARG A 143 16.94 -26.03 -0.39
N SER A 144 17.13 -25.32 0.72
CA SER A 144 16.07 -24.61 1.44
C SER A 144 15.83 -23.16 1.03
N THR A 145 16.57 -22.57 0.07
CA THR A 145 16.49 -21.11 -0.16
C THR A 145 16.18 -20.63 -1.59
N ASN A 146 16.30 -21.44 -2.65
CA ASN A 146 15.97 -21.00 -4.01
C ASN A 146 14.48 -20.60 -4.12
N ARG A 147 14.20 -19.53 -4.89
CA ARG A 147 12.85 -18.97 -5.08
C ARG A 147 12.53 -18.84 -6.56
N ILE A 148 11.24 -18.86 -6.91
CA ILE A 148 10.78 -18.49 -8.25
C ILE A 148 10.12 -17.12 -8.18
N LEU A 149 10.61 -16.19 -9.01
CA LEU A 149 10.05 -14.85 -9.16
C LEU A 149 9.26 -14.75 -10.47
N ALA A 150 8.17 -14.00 -10.44
CA ALA A 150 7.51 -13.51 -11.64
C ALA A 150 8.12 -12.16 -12.04
N VAL A 151 8.45 -12.03 -13.31
CA VAL A 151 9.21 -10.88 -13.82
C VAL A 151 8.50 -10.30 -15.04
N ASP A 152 8.41 -8.97 -15.09
CA ASP A 152 7.81 -8.25 -16.22
C ASP A 152 8.73 -8.15 -17.43
N LYS A 153 8.24 -7.51 -18.50
CA LYS A 153 8.98 -7.32 -19.75
C LYS A 153 10.23 -6.44 -19.60
N ASP A 154 10.26 -5.58 -18.57
CA ASP A 154 11.40 -4.71 -18.25
C ASP A 154 12.44 -5.43 -17.38
N GLY A 155 12.20 -6.69 -16.99
CA GLY A 155 13.09 -7.43 -16.12
C GLY A 155 12.87 -7.18 -14.63
N LYS A 156 11.80 -6.49 -14.22
CA LYS A 156 11.52 -6.17 -12.82
C LYS A 156 10.75 -7.28 -12.14
N ALA A 157 11.16 -7.61 -10.91
CA ALA A 157 10.44 -8.55 -10.06
C ALA A 157 9.11 -7.95 -9.58
N LEU A 158 8.01 -8.61 -9.95
CA LEU A 158 6.67 -8.19 -9.57
C LEU A 158 6.39 -8.58 -8.11
N ASN A 159 5.76 -7.66 -7.32
CA ASN A 159 5.53 -7.90 -5.88
C ASN A 159 4.29 -8.78 -5.67
N LEU A 160 4.47 -9.96 -5.06
CA LEU A 160 3.39 -10.88 -4.73
C LEU A 160 2.75 -10.48 -3.40
N GLN A 161 1.82 -9.51 -3.40
CA GLN A 161 0.97 -9.29 -2.23
C GLN A 161 -0.05 -10.43 -2.12
N GLY A 162 0.08 -11.27 -1.09
CA GLY A 162 -1.00 -12.14 -0.59
C GLY A 162 -1.49 -13.28 -1.50
N VAL A 163 -0.96 -13.47 -2.70
CA VAL A 163 -1.37 -14.55 -3.61
C VAL A 163 -0.16 -15.29 -4.17
N SER A 164 0.13 -16.46 -3.62
CA SER A 164 1.20 -17.35 -4.07
C SER A 164 0.76 -18.19 -5.27
N TRP A 165 1.42 -18.05 -6.42
CA TRP A 165 1.35 -19.02 -7.52
C TRP A 165 2.74 -19.53 -7.88
N LEU A 166 2.97 -20.80 -7.51
CA LEU A 166 3.80 -21.82 -8.19
C LEU A 166 4.03 -23.01 -7.24
N ARG A 167 3.25 -24.08 -7.38
CA ARG A 167 3.60 -25.35 -6.75
C ARG A 167 4.71 -26.01 -7.58
N TYR A 168 5.96 -25.77 -7.19
CA TYR A 168 7.00 -26.75 -7.44
C TYR A 168 6.89 -27.84 -6.37
N GLY A 169 7.04 -29.11 -6.76
CA GLY A 169 7.09 -30.22 -5.81
C GLY A 169 8.07 -29.90 -4.66
N VAL A 170 7.58 -30.11 -3.44
CA VAL A 170 8.18 -29.86 -2.10
C VAL A 170 7.79 -28.50 -1.46
N LYS A 171 6.52 -28.47 -1.01
CA LYS A 171 5.86 -27.58 -0.01
C LYS A 171 6.25 -26.09 0.00
N ILE A 172 5.43 -25.30 -0.70
CA ILE A 172 5.12 -23.90 -0.35
C ILE A 172 3.60 -23.73 -0.24
N GLY A 173 3.18 -23.15 0.90
CA GLY A 173 1.95 -22.41 1.24
C GLY A 173 0.60 -22.80 0.63
N LYS A 174 -0.32 -23.29 1.48
CA LYS A 174 -1.76 -23.42 1.19
C LYS A 174 -2.41 -22.03 1.04
N TYR A 175 -2.65 -21.54 -0.17
CA TYR A 175 -3.76 -20.64 -0.44
C TYR A 175 -4.31 -20.87 -1.85
N SER A 176 -5.61 -21.13 -1.92
CA SER A 176 -6.41 -21.14 -3.13
C SER A 176 -6.97 -19.75 -3.36
N PHE A 177 -7.11 -19.32 -4.62
CA PHE A 177 -7.91 -18.15 -4.95
C PHE A 177 -9.30 -18.29 -4.35
N ARG A 178 -9.73 -17.26 -3.62
CA ARG A 178 -11.13 -17.04 -3.31
C ARG A 178 -11.62 -15.94 -4.24
N LEU A 179 -12.57 -16.30 -5.11
CA LEU A 179 -13.47 -15.31 -5.71
C LEU A 179 -14.43 -14.89 -4.61
N ASP A 180 -14.01 -13.96 -3.75
CA ASP A 180 -14.97 -13.09 -3.09
C ASP A 180 -15.20 -11.91 -4.04
N ILE A 181 -16.46 -11.52 -4.18
CA ILE A 181 -16.79 -10.17 -4.62
C ILE A 181 -16.25 -9.26 -3.51
N SER A 182 -15.02 -8.78 -3.67
CA SER A 182 -14.51 -7.71 -2.82
C SER A 182 -15.39 -6.49 -3.07
N SER A 183 -15.78 -5.78 -2.01
CA SER A 183 -16.42 -4.47 -2.16
C SER A 183 -15.49 -3.42 -2.80
N HIS A 184 -14.21 -3.75 -3.06
CA HIS A 184 -13.18 -2.84 -3.56
C HIS A 184 -12.66 -3.29 -4.94
N MET A 185 -13.30 -2.78 -6.00
CA MET A 185 -12.94 -2.96 -7.42
C MET A 185 -11.45 -2.72 -7.71
N LYS A 186 -10.83 -1.74 -7.03
CA LYS A 186 -9.41 -1.36 -7.20
C LYS A 186 -8.45 -2.52 -6.90
N GLU A 187 -8.64 -3.20 -5.77
CA GLU A 187 -7.80 -4.34 -5.36
C GLU A 187 -7.92 -5.49 -6.36
N MET A 188 -9.16 -5.74 -6.79
CA MET A 188 -9.47 -6.76 -7.75
C MET A 188 -8.79 -6.52 -9.10
N LEU A 189 -8.95 -5.33 -9.69
CA LEU A 189 -8.32 -4.98 -10.98
C LEU A 189 -6.80 -4.97 -10.88
N SER A 190 -6.23 -4.45 -9.78
CA SER A 190 -4.78 -4.45 -9.56
C SER A 190 -4.17 -5.85 -9.59
N THR A 191 -4.88 -6.83 -9.04
CA THR A 191 -4.46 -8.23 -9.04
C THR A 191 -4.48 -8.83 -10.45
N LYS A 192 -5.46 -8.48 -11.28
CA LYS A 192 -5.50 -8.96 -12.69
C LYS A 192 -4.43 -8.29 -13.54
N LEU A 193 -4.22 -6.98 -13.36
CA LEU A 193 -3.18 -6.25 -14.09
C LEU A 193 -1.79 -6.82 -13.80
N TYR A 194 -1.54 -7.26 -12.56
CA TYR A 194 -0.31 -7.97 -12.24
C TYR A 194 -0.08 -9.19 -13.14
N TYR A 195 -1.11 -10.04 -13.34
CA TYR A 195 -0.96 -11.25 -14.17
C TYR A 195 -0.75 -10.92 -15.64
N ASP A 196 -1.37 -9.85 -16.12
CA ASP A 196 -1.18 -9.33 -17.47
C ASP A 196 0.30 -8.94 -17.73
N GLN A 197 1.01 -8.49 -16.69
CA GLN A 197 2.39 -8.02 -16.78
C GLN A 197 3.45 -9.14 -16.70
N VAL A 198 3.08 -10.37 -16.30
CA VAL A 198 4.07 -11.45 -16.12
C VAL A 198 4.62 -11.87 -17.47
N ALA A 199 5.88 -11.54 -17.76
CA ALA A 199 6.54 -11.88 -19.02
C ALA A 199 7.36 -13.18 -18.94
N LYS A 200 7.94 -13.47 -17.78
CA LYS A 200 8.74 -14.69 -17.55
C LYS A 200 8.76 -15.09 -16.08
N LEU A 201 9.24 -16.30 -15.84
CA LEU A 201 9.58 -16.79 -14.50
C LEU A 201 11.09 -16.97 -14.36
N VAL A 202 11.60 -16.71 -13.16
CA VAL A 202 13.03 -16.78 -12.88
C VAL A 202 13.28 -17.54 -11.59
N GLU A 203 14.05 -18.64 -11.64
CA GLU A 203 14.64 -19.25 -10.45
C GLU A 203 15.83 -18.42 -9.98
N VAL A 204 15.86 -18.05 -8.70
CA VAL A 204 16.93 -17.27 -8.07
C VAL A 204 17.44 -17.97 -6.82
N ASP A 205 18.74 -17.85 -6.54
CA ASP A 205 19.31 -18.06 -5.21
C ASP A 205 19.28 -16.77 -4.37
N ASP A 206 19.81 -16.81 -3.15
CA ASP A 206 19.80 -15.66 -2.23
C ASP A 206 20.60 -14.47 -2.79
N GLU A 207 21.75 -14.72 -3.44
CA GLU A 207 22.58 -13.67 -4.05
C GLU A 207 21.85 -12.97 -5.19
N ALA A 208 21.23 -13.73 -6.10
CA ALA A 208 20.43 -13.15 -7.18
C ALA A 208 19.20 -12.41 -6.64
N LEU A 209 18.57 -12.92 -5.57
CA LEU A 209 17.42 -12.28 -4.95
C LEU A 209 17.76 -10.89 -4.40
N GLU A 210 18.93 -10.72 -3.77
CA GLU A 210 19.41 -9.41 -3.29
C GLU A 210 19.57 -8.41 -4.44
N VAL A 211 20.08 -8.86 -5.59
CA VAL A 211 20.19 -8.03 -6.80
C VAL A 211 18.81 -7.57 -7.28
N PHE A 212 17.85 -8.48 -7.41
CA PHE A 212 16.47 -8.13 -7.80
C PHE A 212 15.81 -7.18 -6.79
N ALA A 213 16.05 -7.38 -5.49
CA ALA A 213 15.51 -6.50 -4.44
C ALA A 213 16.09 -5.09 -4.55
N LYS A 214 17.40 -4.97 -4.79
CA LYS A 214 18.09 -3.70 -4.96
C LYS A 214 17.65 -2.96 -6.22
N GLU A 215 17.61 -3.65 -7.37
CA GLU A 215 17.13 -3.07 -8.64
C GLU A 215 15.69 -2.56 -8.52
N LYS A 216 14.84 -3.31 -7.80
CA LYS A 216 13.48 -2.87 -7.50
C LYS A 216 13.46 -1.63 -6.63
N GLN A 217 14.22 -1.62 -5.54
CA GLN A 217 14.31 -0.47 -4.64
C GLN A 217 14.80 0.78 -5.39
N GLU A 218 15.78 0.65 -6.27
CA GLU A 218 16.27 1.74 -7.11
C GLU A 218 15.22 2.22 -8.12
N ALA A 219 14.48 1.31 -8.75
CA ALA A 219 13.41 1.66 -9.69
C ALA A 219 12.23 2.35 -9.00
N ASP A 220 11.80 1.83 -7.84
CA ASP A 220 10.74 2.43 -7.02
C ASP A 220 11.20 3.80 -6.50
N GLY A 221 12.46 3.91 -6.05
CA GLY A 221 13.08 5.18 -5.66
C GLY A 221 13.06 6.21 -6.79
N LYS A 222 13.51 5.85 -8.00
CA LYS A 222 13.48 6.74 -9.17
C LYS A 222 12.06 7.21 -9.52
N LYS A 223 11.07 6.32 -9.46
CA LYS A 223 9.66 6.68 -9.68
C LYS A 223 9.15 7.66 -8.62
N MET A 224 9.48 7.40 -7.35
CA MET A 224 9.10 8.27 -6.24
C MET A 224 9.74 9.65 -6.38
N GLU A 225 11.02 9.72 -6.71
CA GLU A 225 11.76 10.97 -6.95
C GLU A 225 11.19 11.76 -8.14
N GLU A 226 10.86 11.10 -9.24
CA GLU A 226 10.25 11.77 -10.40
C GLU A 226 8.89 12.38 -10.04
N ALA A 227 8.06 11.65 -9.29
CA ALA A 227 6.79 12.16 -8.79
C ALA A 227 6.99 13.35 -7.84
N ALA A 228 8.07 13.36 -7.06
CA ALA A 228 8.36 14.39 -6.06
C ALA A 228 8.80 15.72 -6.66
N LYS A 229 9.34 15.73 -7.90
CA LYS A 229 9.74 16.96 -8.61
C LYS A 229 8.59 17.95 -8.79
N ASN A 230 7.35 17.46 -8.81
CA ASN A 230 6.15 18.29 -8.95
C ASN A 230 5.66 18.85 -7.62
N ASN A 231 6.21 18.41 -6.48
CA ASN A 231 5.82 18.87 -5.17
C ASN A 231 6.79 19.93 -4.64
N ASP A 232 6.23 21.00 -4.10
CA ASP A 232 6.98 21.99 -3.32
C ASP A 232 6.48 21.97 -1.87
N LEU A 233 7.19 21.25 -1.00
CA LEU A 233 6.81 21.08 0.41
C LEU A 233 6.70 22.41 1.18
N SER A 234 7.36 23.48 0.72
CA SER A 234 7.24 24.81 1.33
C SER A 234 5.86 25.45 1.09
N LYS A 235 5.12 24.97 0.08
CA LYS A 235 3.75 25.38 -0.22
C LYS A 235 2.69 24.53 0.47
N ALA A 236 3.07 23.50 1.23
CA ALA A 236 2.13 22.74 2.03
C ALA A 236 1.45 23.66 3.05
N ASP A 237 0.12 23.75 3.03
CA ASP A 237 -0.64 24.53 4.03
C ASP A 237 -0.80 23.71 5.32
N PHE A 238 0.33 23.50 5.99
CA PHE A 238 0.40 22.72 7.22
C PHE A 238 0.09 23.61 8.42
N THR A 239 -0.92 23.21 9.21
CA THR A 239 -1.32 23.90 10.43
C THR A 239 -1.02 23.04 11.66
N GLU A 240 -1.19 23.60 12.85
CA GLU A 240 -1.13 22.87 14.13
C GLU A 240 -2.09 21.65 14.21
N LYS A 241 -3.09 21.57 13.32
CA LYS A 241 -4.00 20.43 13.18
C LYS A 241 -3.59 19.45 12.08
N GLY A 242 -2.65 19.81 11.21
CA GLY A 242 -2.22 18.99 10.06
C GLY A 242 -2.44 19.67 8.70
N CYS A 243 -2.41 18.87 7.63
CA CYS A 243 -2.61 19.30 6.24
C CYS A 243 -3.44 18.27 5.44
N GLY A 244 -4.49 18.73 4.77
CA GLY A 244 -5.26 17.91 3.83
C GLY A 244 -5.85 16.63 4.46
N PRO A 245 -5.47 15.42 3.98
CA PRO A 245 -5.92 14.15 4.54
C PRO A 245 -5.20 13.77 5.85
N ILE A 246 -4.05 14.39 6.14
CA ILE A 246 -3.27 14.17 7.37
C ILE A 246 -3.66 15.24 8.39
N THR A 247 -4.83 15.11 9.00
CA THR A 247 -5.35 16.10 9.98
C THR A 247 -5.84 15.40 11.24
N LEU A 248 -5.46 15.91 12.40
CA LEU A 248 -5.93 15.45 13.71
C LEU A 248 -7.47 15.41 13.77
N GLY A 249 -8.01 14.38 14.42
CA GLY A 249 -9.46 14.15 14.58
C GLY A 249 -10.18 13.62 13.34
N LYS A 250 -9.54 13.63 12.15
CA LYS A 250 -10.13 12.98 10.97
C LYS A 250 -10.04 11.46 11.08
N LYS A 251 -11.07 10.77 10.57
CA LYS A 251 -11.06 9.31 10.47
C LYS A 251 -10.45 8.85 9.15
N VAL A 252 -9.45 7.99 9.23
CA VAL A 252 -8.81 7.34 8.09
C VAL A 252 -9.72 6.23 7.55
N LYS A 253 -10.64 6.59 6.65
CA LYS A 253 -11.41 5.61 5.86
C LYS A 253 -10.62 5.16 4.64
N SER A 254 -10.06 6.11 3.91
CA SER A 254 -9.11 5.94 2.80
C SER A 254 -8.25 7.19 2.72
N LEU A 255 -6.96 7.03 2.40
CA LEU A 255 -6.05 8.13 2.10
C LEU A 255 -5.83 8.16 0.59
N PRO A 256 -5.70 9.35 -0.03
CA PRO A 256 -5.34 9.43 -1.43
C PRO A 256 -3.89 8.92 -1.62
N ASP A 257 -3.64 8.27 -2.76
CA ASP A 257 -2.33 7.64 -3.04
C ASP A 257 -1.18 8.67 -3.06
N ASN A 258 -1.49 9.93 -3.42
CA ASN A 258 -0.62 11.10 -3.34
C ASN A 258 -1.42 12.33 -2.87
N TYR A 259 -0.71 13.38 -2.45
CA TYR A 259 -1.31 14.67 -2.13
C TYR A 259 -0.35 15.80 -2.53
N GLU A 260 -0.88 16.73 -3.33
CA GLU A 260 -0.09 17.83 -3.92
C GLU A 260 0.67 18.60 -2.85
N ASN A 261 1.93 18.91 -3.14
CA ASN A 261 2.85 19.64 -2.26
C ASN A 261 3.10 18.98 -0.89
N LEU A 262 2.73 17.71 -0.69
CA LEU A 262 2.94 17.02 0.58
C LEU A 262 3.58 15.65 0.44
N TYR A 263 2.97 14.71 -0.29
CA TYR A 263 3.51 13.36 -0.42
C TYR A 263 3.17 12.72 -1.77
N THR A 264 4.03 11.82 -2.23
CA THR A 264 3.85 11.04 -3.45
C THR A 264 3.46 9.60 -3.18
N SER A 265 3.70 9.12 -1.96
CA SER A 265 3.31 7.77 -1.53
C SER A 265 3.26 7.67 -0.01
N TYR A 266 2.69 6.58 0.49
CA TYR A 266 2.77 6.22 1.90
C TYR A 266 2.82 4.70 2.09
N LYS A 267 3.37 4.28 3.23
CA LYS A 267 3.33 2.90 3.72
C LYS A 267 2.57 2.87 5.04
N TRP A 268 2.04 1.72 5.41
CA TRP A 268 1.40 1.56 6.71
C TRP A 268 1.69 0.22 7.36
N LYS A 269 1.66 0.21 8.69
CA LYS A 269 1.73 -0.98 9.53
C LYS A 269 0.74 -0.87 10.68
N VAL A 270 0.39 -2.00 11.29
CA VAL A 270 -0.26 -2.01 12.60
C VAL A 270 0.83 -2.13 13.64
N ASP A 271 0.88 -1.18 14.57
CA ASP A 271 1.80 -1.20 15.69
C ASP A 271 1.04 -1.59 16.96
N GLN A 272 1.27 -2.83 17.43
CA GLN A 272 0.58 -3.37 18.59
C GLN A 272 1.07 -2.76 19.91
N GLY A 273 2.27 -2.16 19.96
CA GLY A 273 2.79 -1.53 21.17
C GLY A 273 2.02 -0.25 21.54
N VAL A 274 1.54 0.48 20.54
CA VAL A 274 0.76 1.71 20.70
C VAL A 274 -0.70 1.56 20.27
N ASN A 275 -1.14 0.33 19.96
CA ASN A 275 -2.49 0.00 19.49
C ASN A 275 -3.01 0.93 18.37
N ALA A 276 -2.13 1.26 17.42
CA ALA A 276 -2.40 2.22 16.35
C ALA A 276 -2.06 1.65 14.97
N LYS A 277 -2.78 2.11 13.94
CA LYS A 277 -2.35 1.98 12.55
C LYS A 277 -1.46 3.18 12.22
N VAL A 278 -0.20 2.88 11.93
CA VAL A 278 0.84 3.89 11.69
C VAL A 278 1.04 4.01 10.19
N TYR A 279 0.94 5.23 9.66
CA TYR A 279 1.24 5.51 8.26
C TYR A 279 2.46 6.42 8.16
N THR A 280 3.38 6.08 7.27
CA THR A 280 4.58 6.85 6.98
C THR A 280 4.49 7.38 5.57
N PHE A 281 4.59 8.71 5.42
CA PHE A 281 4.41 9.43 4.17
C PHE A 281 5.75 9.85 3.60
N TYR A 282 5.88 9.75 2.29
CA TYR A 282 7.10 10.05 1.57
C TYR A 282 6.84 11.02 0.43
N ASN A 283 7.72 12.00 0.26
CA ASN A 283 7.82 12.81 -0.95
C ASN A 283 9.14 12.48 -1.65
N GLY A 284 9.10 11.54 -2.60
CA GLY A 284 10.33 10.94 -3.10
C GLY A 284 10.86 9.94 -2.09
N SER A 285 12.17 9.96 -1.83
CA SER A 285 12.78 9.19 -0.74
C SER A 285 12.69 9.87 0.64
N GLU A 286 12.33 11.15 0.68
CA GLU A 286 12.22 11.92 1.92
C GLU A 286 10.97 11.52 2.72
N GLU A 287 11.16 11.11 3.97
CA GLU A 287 10.05 10.92 4.90
C GLU A 287 9.54 12.29 5.40
N VAL A 288 8.31 12.64 5.04
CA VAL A 288 7.76 13.97 5.34
C VAL A 288 6.97 14.00 6.64
N ALA A 289 6.23 12.93 6.93
CA ALA A 289 5.40 12.82 8.12
C ALA A 289 5.10 11.36 8.49
N THR A 290 4.81 11.12 9.76
CA THR A 290 4.22 9.87 10.25
C THR A 290 2.90 10.20 10.95
N LEU A 291 1.80 9.49 10.65
CA LEU A 291 0.53 9.63 11.38
C LEU A 291 0.18 8.35 12.13
N TYR A 292 -0.48 8.52 13.27
CA TYR A 292 -1.02 7.45 14.10
C TYR A 292 -2.54 7.58 14.13
N ALA A 293 -3.22 6.52 13.69
CA ALA A 293 -4.66 6.42 13.72
C ALA A 293 -5.09 5.28 14.65
N ASN A 294 -6.11 5.51 15.48
CA ASN A 294 -6.62 4.50 16.39
C ASN A 294 -7.21 3.32 15.61
N ILE A 295 -6.84 2.09 15.97
CA ILE A 295 -7.25 0.88 15.22
C ILE A 295 -8.77 0.67 15.24
N LYS A 296 -9.46 1.06 16.32
CA LYS A 296 -10.90 0.81 16.49
C LYS A 296 -11.76 1.74 15.66
N ASN A 297 -11.47 3.04 15.68
CA ASN A 297 -12.33 4.06 15.08
C ASN A 297 -11.69 4.79 13.87
N GLY A 298 -10.41 4.53 13.59
CA GLY A 298 -9.63 5.12 12.50
C GLY A 298 -9.24 6.58 12.72
N GLU A 299 -9.49 7.17 13.89
CA GLU A 299 -9.25 8.58 14.16
C GLU A 299 -7.76 8.90 14.32
N ILE A 300 -7.29 9.92 13.60
CA ILE A 300 -5.91 10.42 13.69
C ILE A 300 -5.75 11.19 14.99
N PHE A 301 -4.89 10.71 15.88
CA PHE A 301 -4.65 11.35 17.17
C PHE A 301 -3.24 11.94 17.31
N ARG A 302 -2.30 11.53 16.46
CA ARG A 302 -0.91 12.02 16.48
C ARG A 302 -0.30 12.07 15.09
N ILE A 303 0.47 13.12 14.81
CA ILE A 303 1.22 13.35 13.57
C ILE A 303 2.63 13.80 13.96
N PHE A 304 3.65 13.13 13.44
CA PHE A 304 5.04 13.58 13.48
C PHE A 304 5.38 14.24 12.15
N VAL A 305 5.70 15.52 12.15
CA VAL A 305 6.19 16.24 10.97
C VAL A 305 7.72 16.20 10.99
N LYS A 306 8.34 15.66 9.94
CA LYS A 306 9.77 15.34 9.90
C LYS A 306 10.56 16.16 8.88
N SER A 307 9.90 16.63 7.82
CA SER A 307 10.59 17.41 6.78
C SER A 307 10.89 18.83 7.26
N ASP A 308 12.15 19.23 7.16
CA ASP A 308 12.63 20.61 7.33
C ASP A 308 12.29 21.50 6.13
N LYS A 309 11.35 21.11 5.27
CA LYS A 309 10.78 21.94 4.22
C LYS A 309 9.35 22.38 4.55
N ILE A 310 8.71 21.72 5.52
CA ILE A 310 7.34 22.01 5.95
C ILE A 310 7.37 23.02 7.09
N THR A 311 6.61 24.12 6.93
CA THR A 311 6.38 25.10 8.01
C THR A 311 4.99 24.88 8.58
N ILE A 312 4.90 24.64 9.88
CA ILE A 312 3.64 24.44 10.61
C ILE A 312 3.19 25.79 11.14
N LYS A 313 2.00 26.22 10.72
CA LYS A 313 1.38 27.47 11.19
C LYS A 313 0.51 27.20 12.41
N PHE A 314 0.76 27.98 13.46
CA PHE A 314 -0.04 28.01 14.69
C PHE A 314 -0.93 29.25 14.70
N ASP A 315 -1.96 29.23 15.53
CA ASP A 315 -2.79 30.41 15.77
C ASP A 315 -1.93 31.60 16.24
N GLY A 316 -2.36 32.82 15.92
CA GLY A 316 -1.59 34.04 16.22
C GLY A 316 -0.38 34.29 15.30
N GLY A 317 -0.19 33.48 14.25
CA GLY A 317 0.84 33.69 13.22
C GLY A 317 2.22 33.13 13.58
N LYS A 318 2.32 32.40 14.69
CA LYS A 318 3.55 31.69 15.09
C LYS A 318 3.78 30.47 14.20
N THR A 319 5.04 30.06 14.08
CA THR A 319 5.41 28.92 13.24
C THR A 319 6.43 28.02 13.90
N LEU A 320 6.30 26.71 13.67
CA LEU A 320 7.34 25.73 13.96
C LEU A 320 7.74 24.98 12.70
N LYS A 321 8.96 24.46 12.71
CA LYS A 321 9.53 23.74 11.59
C LYS A 321 10.63 22.79 12.09
N PRO A 322 10.67 21.53 11.63
CA PRO A 322 11.81 20.65 11.87
C PRO A 322 13.12 21.32 11.44
N GLY A 323 14.18 21.18 12.24
CA GLY A 323 15.47 21.86 12.06
C GLY A 323 15.59 23.23 12.76
N MET A 324 14.53 23.74 13.40
CA MET A 324 14.63 24.93 14.25
C MET A 324 15.34 24.61 15.58
N LYS A 325 16.08 25.58 16.12
CA LYS A 325 16.59 25.49 17.49
C LYS A 325 15.43 25.56 18.47
N LEU A 326 15.38 24.61 19.41
CA LEU A 326 14.29 24.54 20.39
C LEU A 326 14.23 25.81 21.26
N ARG A 327 15.39 26.37 21.62
CA ARG A 327 15.52 27.64 22.35
C ARG A 327 14.82 28.81 21.65
N ASP A 328 14.94 28.90 20.32
CA ASP A 328 14.34 29.98 19.53
C ASP A 328 12.82 29.80 19.43
N ALA A 329 12.35 28.56 19.35
CA ALA A 329 10.93 28.22 19.41
C ALA A 329 10.31 28.61 20.77
N VAL A 330 10.95 28.26 21.89
CA VAL A 330 10.50 28.66 23.24
C VAL A 330 10.39 30.18 23.35
N LYS A 331 11.40 30.91 22.84
CA LYS A 331 11.39 32.37 22.84
C LYS A 331 10.24 32.96 22.00
N ALA A 332 9.95 32.37 20.83
CA ALA A 332 8.90 32.85 19.94
C ALA A 332 7.49 32.58 20.47
N PHE A 333 7.30 31.44 21.15
CA PHE A 333 5.99 31.07 21.72
C PHE A 333 5.71 31.75 23.05
N GLY A 334 6.74 32.03 23.87
CA GLY A 334 6.62 32.78 25.12
C GLY A 334 5.68 32.08 26.10
N GLU A 335 4.67 32.79 26.59
CA GLU A 335 3.71 32.29 27.58
C GLU A 335 2.88 31.08 27.10
N GLU A 336 2.77 30.87 25.78
CA GLU A 336 2.11 29.71 25.18
C GLU A 336 3.03 28.46 25.12
N CYS A 337 4.24 28.54 25.67
CA CYS A 337 5.17 27.44 25.77
C CYS A 337 5.28 26.95 27.22
N GLN A 338 4.91 25.70 27.44
CA GLN A 338 4.88 25.09 28.77
C GLN A 338 5.46 23.68 28.70
N ALA A 339 5.98 23.16 29.81
CA ALA A 339 6.39 21.77 29.92
C ALA A 339 5.49 21.02 30.90
N SER A 340 5.28 19.74 30.63
CA SER A 340 4.62 18.78 31.51
C SER A 340 5.54 17.59 31.75
N SER A 341 5.26 16.86 32.83
CA SER A 341 5.87 15.56 33.10
C SER A 341 4.85 14.64 33.77
N THR A 342 3.75 14.37 33.07
CA THR A 342 2.68 13.54 33.64
C THR A 342 3.06 12.05 33.63
N PRO A 343 2.49 11.23 34.53
CA PRO A 343 2.71 9.77 34.53
C PRO A 343 2.27 9.08 33.22
N GLU A 344 1.33 9.69 32.49
CA GLU A 344 0.74 9.15 31.27
C GLU A 344 1.64 9.35 30.04
N GLU A 345 2.43 10.42 30.03
CA GLU A 345 3.29 10.77 28.90
C GLU A 345 4.55 9.88 28.81
N GLY A 346 4.95 9.24 29.90
CA GLY A 346 6.12 8.36 29.98
C GLY A 346 7.48 9.09 29.90
N SER A 347 7.50 10.33 29.42
CA SER A 347 8.63 11.26 29.41
C SER A 347 8.12 12.71 29.46
N PRO A 348 8.89 13.68 30.00
CA PRO A 348 8.49 15.08 29.96
C PRO A 348 8.32 15.60 28.53
N MET A 349 7.40 16.54 28.35
CA MET A 349 7.05 17.11 27.05
C MET A 349 7.05 18.63 27.11
N ILE A 350 7.59 19.29 26.10
CA ILE A 350 7.42 20.73 25.86
C ILE A 350 6.25 20.92 24.89
N HIS A 351 5.28 21.75 25.28
CA HIS A 351 4.08 22.08 24.52
C HIS A 351 4.24 23.45 23.87
N PHE A 352 3.76 23.56 22.64
CA PHE A 352 3.69 24.77 21.84
C PHE A 352 2.24 24.99 21.45
N GLY A 353 1.56 25.92 22.13
CA GLY A 353 0.12 26.10 21.98
C GLY A 353 -0.65 24.85 22.39
N ILE A 354 -1.73 24.53 21.67
CA ILE A 354 -2.66 23.45 22.05
C ILE A 354 -2.21 22.07 21.54
N TYR A 355 -1.64 22.02 20.34
CA TYR A 355 -1.39 20.76 19.64
C TYR A 355 0.09 20.41 19.48
N GLY A 356 0.98 21.41 19.46
CA GLY A 356 2.40 21.23 19.22
C GLY A 356 3.11 20.67 20.44
N ARG A 357 3.95 19.65 20.23
CA ARG A 357 4.68 18.95 21.29
C ARG A 357 6.08 18.55 20.84
N TYR A 358 7.00 18.55 21.80
CA TYR A 358 8.37 18.10 21.62
C TYR A 358 8.82 17.28 22.85
N PRO A 359 9.26 16.03 22.67
CA PRO A 359 9.73 15.20 23.79
C PRO A 359 11.03 15.74 24.37
N VAL A 360 11.17 15.64 25.69
CA VAL A 360 12.38 16.04 26.41
C VAL A 360 13.25 14.80 26.65
N TYR A 361 14.50 14.88 26.22
CA TYR A 361 15.56 13.90 26.50
C TYR A 361 16.61 14.53 27.42
N ASP A 362 17.53 13.72 27.95
CA ASP A 362 18.54 14.15 28.94
C ASP A 362 19.35 15.39 28.48
N GLU A 363 19.63 15.51 27.19
CA GLU A 363 20.42 16.61 26.59
C GLU A 363 19.58 17.82 26.14
N THR A 364 18.25 17.69 26.13
CA THR A 364 17.33 18.73 25.66
C THR A 364 17.36 19.97 26.58
N MET A 365 17.59 19.78 27.87
CA MET A 365 17.51 20.83 28.90
C MET A 365 18.88 21.20 29.47
N THR A 366 19.01 22.43 29.94
CA THR A 366 20.15 22.83 30.79
C THR A 366 20.01 22.23 32.19
N SER A 367 21.07 22.27 33.00
CA SER A 367 20.99 21.83 34.40
C SER A 367 19.89 22.57 35.18
N VAL A 368 19.75 23.88 34.96
CA VAL A 368 18.67 24.69 35.56
C VAL A 368 17.31 24.22 35.07
N GLY A 369 17.17 23.98 33.76
CA GLY A 369 15.92 23.46 33.19
C GLY A 369 15.50 22.12 33.78
N ASN A 370 16.45 21.20 33.97
CA ASN A 370 16.22 19.90 34.59
C ASN A 370 15.81 20.02 36.06
N GLU A 371 16.44 20.92 36.83
CA GLU A 371 16.02 21.20 38.21
C GLU A 371 14.56 21.66 38.26
N ARG A 372 14.15 22.55 37.34
CA ARG A 372 12.76 23.03 37.26
C ARG A 372 11.77 21.95 36.81
N LEU A 373 12.14 21.09 35.86
CA LEU A 373 11.29 19.95 35.44
C LEU A 373 11.11 18.93 36.57
N ASN A 374 12.15 18.68 37.37
CA ASN A 374 12.06 17.76 38.50
C ASN A 374 11.07 18.22 39.58
N GLU A 375 10.75 19.52 39.66
CA GLU A 375 9.70 20.04 40.56
C GLU A 375 8.30 19.58 40.17
N ILE A 376 8.07 19.25 38.89
CA ILE A 376 6.76 18.87 38.34
C ILE A 376 6.72 17.41 37.86
N ILE A 377 7.72 16.60 38.20
CA ILE A 377 7.78 15.19 37.78
C ILE A 377 6.58 14.41 38.34
N ASP A 378 6.02 13.54 37.50
CA ASP A 378 4.81 12.75 37.79
C ASP A 378 3.62 13.59 38.28
N SER A 379 3.55 14.86 37.87
CA SER A 379 2.49 15.80 38.24
C SER A 379 1.69 16.28 37.03
N PHE A 380 0.50 16.83 37.28
CA PHE A 380 -0.33 17.51 36.27
C PHE A 380 -0.06 19.02 36.19
N ASP A 381 0.96 19.51 36.93
CA ASP A 381 1.34 20.91 36.88
C ASP A 381 2.10 21.22 35.59
N MET A 382 1.87 22.42 35.07
CA MET A 382 2.56 22.91 33.87
C MET A 382 3.64 23.89 34.28
N LEU A 383 4.86 23.69 33.78
CA LEU A 383 5.99 24.60 33.97
C LEU A 383 6.06 25.60 32.80
N PRO A 384 5.88 26.91 33.03
CA PRO A 384 6.14 27.91 31.98
C PRO A 384 7.60 27.84 31.52
N MET A 385 7.82 27.68 30.22
CA MET A 385 9.16 27.47 29.68
C MET A 385 9.89 28.81 29.46
N GLN A 386 11.19 28.81 29.77
CA GLN A 386 12.08 29.93 29.46
C GLN A 386 13.22 29.49 28.53
N PRO A 387 13.74 30.39 27.65
CA PRO A 387 14.77 30.02 26.68
C PRO A 387 16.07 29.51 27.31
N ASP A 388 16.41 29.88 28.54
CA ASP A 388 17.60 29.43 29.28
C ASP A 388 17.43 28.05 29.96
N PHE A 389 16.21 27.52 30.01
CA PHE A 389 15.96 26.15 30.47
C PHE A 389 16.35 25.11 29.42
N VAL A 390 16.44 25.50 28.16
CA VAL A 390 16.71 24.61 27.03
C VAL A 390 18.18 24.70 26.60
N SER A 391 18.75 23.55 26.25
CA SER A 391 20.11 23.46 25.70
C SER A 391 20.27 24.31 24.44
N SER A 392 21.39 25.05 24.33
CA SER A 392 21.66 25.91 23.17
C SER A 392 21.92 25.14 21.88
N ASN A 393 22.19 23.83 21.99
CA ASN A 393 22.51 22.94 20.88
C ASN A 393 21.31 22.11 20.41
N GLU A 394 20.20 22.14 21.14
CA GLU A 394 19.03 21.33 20.82
C GLU A 394 18.34 21.83 19.54
N VAL A 395 18.21 20.94 18.58
CA VAL A 395 17.53 21.16 17.28
C VAL A 395 16.35 20.22 17.19
N MET A 396 15.18 20.76 16.84
CA MET A 396 13.95 19.99 16.76
C MET A 396 13.96 19.10 15.51
N GLU A 397 14.37 17.84 15.60
CA GLU A 397 14.42 16.92 14.45
C GLU A 397 13.03 16.62 13.88
N SER A 398 12.00 16.66 14.72
CA SER A 398 10.60 16.54 14.31
C SER A 398 9.68 17.33 15.23
N ILE A 399 8.50 17.67 14.73
CA ILE A 399 7.44 18.31 15.52
C ILE A 399 6.30 17.31 15.69
N THR A 400 5.88 17.07 16.93
CA THR A 400 4.70 16.25 17.22
C THR A 400 3.48 17.15 17.28
N LEU A 401 2.44 16.80 16.52
CA LEU A 401 1.11 17.35 16.67
C LEU A 401 0.23 16.24 17.26
N SER A 402 -0.50 16.52 18.33
CA SER A 402 -1.44 15.53 18.88
C SER A 402 -2.69 16.17 19.44
N LEU A 403 -3.79 15.42 19.41
CA LEU A 403 -4.91 15.69 20.29
C LEU A 403 -4.42 15.37 21.71
N TYR A 404 -4.84 16.15 22.71
CA TYR A 404 -4.59 15.80 24.11
C TYR A 404 -4.96 14.33 24.33
N ASP A 405 -4.13 13.61 25.10
CA ASP A 405 -4.52 12.30 25.63
C ASP A 405 -5.73 12.56 26.54
N MET A 406 -6.93 12.48 25.97
CA MET A 406 -8.14 12.29 26.75
C MET A 406 -8.11 10.83 27.16
N SER A 407 -7.68 10.61 28.40
CA SER A 407 -8.04 9.49 29.28
C SER A 407 -9.15 8.59 28.77
#